data_AF-A0AAQ3QZB8-F1
#
_entry.id   AF-A0AAQ3QZB8-F1
#
_cell.length_a   1.000
_cell.length_b   1.000
_cell.length_c   1.000
_cell.angle_alpha   90.00
_cell.angle_beta   90.00
_cell.angle_gamma   90.00
#
_symmetry.space_group_name_H-M   'P 1'
#
loop_
_entity.id
_entity.type
_entity.pdbx_description
1 polymer ?
#
loop_
_entity_poly.entity_id
_entity_poly.type
_entity_poly.pdbx_seq_one_letter_code
_entity_poly.pdbx_strand_id
1 'polypeptide(L)'
;MMFVFCWIDYGVHSCTLQAKGDHLSTIGERLREERERKGMNQSSFAEVGGVQKRAQINYEKDERHPDAAYLAAIAAAGVDVLYVLTGQRAPLATDQAYVAPSQHMTEKINPVTHSVVAEPLGEYRLNQREKALIENYRGSDEEGRRAMESTASALAHKDRAKEKRQGGE
;
A
#
# COMPACT_ATOMS: atom_id res chain seq x y z
N MET A 1 -43.62 29.45 -37.51
CA MET A 1 -43.76 27.99 -37.28
C MET A 1 -42.40 27.45 -36.79
N MET A 2 -41.85 27.98 -35.69
CA MET A 2 -41.70 27.27 -34.41
C MET A 2 -41.62 25.74 -34.51
N PHE A 3 -40.40 25.25 -34.71
CA PHE A 3 -39.99 23.90 -34.33
C PHE A 3 -39.51 23.97 -32.87
N VAL A 4 -40.31 23.43 -31.95
CA VAL A 4 -39.85 23.11 -30.60
C VAL A 4 -40.46 21.76 -30.24
N PHE A 5 -39.80 20.69 -30.71
CA PHE A 5 -39.97 19.38 -30.13
C PHE A 5 -39.24 19.40 -28.78
N CYS A 6 -40.02 19.56 -27.72
CA CYS A 6 -39.60 19.36 -26.35
C CYS A 6 -39.45 17.84 -26.14
N TRP A 7 -38.23 17.34 -26.28
CA TRP A 7 -37.83 16.06 -25.71
C TRP A 7 -37.00 16.35 -24.46
N ILE A 8 -37.66 16.16 -23.33
CA ILE A 8 -37.05 16.12 -22.01
C ILE A 8 -36.40 14.74 -21.91
N ASP A 9 -35.12 14.65 -22.24
CA ASP A 9 -34.29 13.52 -21.82
C ASP A 9 -33.63 13.89 -20.48
N TYR A 10 -34.32 13.57 -19.39
CA TYR A 10 -33.69 13.31 -18.09
C TYR A 10 -32.86 12.03 -18.22
N GLY A 11 -31.70 12.16 -18.88
CA GLY A 11 -30.70 11.11 -18.94
C GLY A 11 -29.77 11.23 -17.74
N VAL A 12 -30.08 10.51 -16.66
CA VAL A 12 -29.08 10.06 -15.70
C VAL A 12 -28.01 9.34 -16.52
N HIS A 13 -26.93 10.05 -16.85
CA HIS A 13 -25.75 9.41 -17.39
C HIS A 13 -25.11 8.67 -16.22
N SER A 14 -25.69 7.51 -15.92
CA SER A 14 -24.98 6.38 -15.35
C SER A 14 -23.79 6.15 -16.27
N CYS A 15 -22.70 6.85 -15.99
CA CYS A 15 -21.40 6.57 -16.56
C CYS A 15 -21.01 5.24 -15.92
N THR A 16 -21.51 4.16 -16.51
CA THR A 16 -21.12 2.80 -16.16
C THR A 16 -19.62 2.77 -16.32
N LEU A 17 -18.94 2.74 -15.18
CA LEU A 17 -17.53 2.47 -15.03
C LEU A 17 -17.27 1.16 -15.79
N GLN A 18 -16.80 1.30 -17.02
CA GLN A 18 -16.50 0.15 -17.85
C GLN A 18 -15.19 -0.40 -17.33
N ALA A 19 -15.30 -1.42 -16.47
CA ALA A 19 -14.21 -2.29 -16.07
C ALA A 19 -13.69 -3.01 -17.32
N LYS A 20 -12.85 -2.32 -18.10
CA LYS A 20 -12.01 -2.93 -19.13
C LYS A 20 -10.87 -3.63 -18.39
N GLY A 21 -11.00 -4.96 -18.29
CA GLY A 21 -10.05 -5.93 -17.74
C GLY A 21 -8.71 -5.37 -17.23
N ASP A 22 -8.58 -5.32 -15.91
CA ASP A 22 -7.44 -4.79 -15.14
C ASP A 22 -6.13 -5.60 -15.23
N HIS A 23 -5.76 -6.25 -16.34
CA HIS A 23 -4.51 -7.04 -16.30
C HIS A 23 -3.60 -7.19 -17.53
N LEU A 24 -3.85 -6.51 -18.65
CA LEU A 24 -2.94 -6.61 -19.83
C LEU A 24 -2.57 -5.27 -20.48
N SER A 25 -2.89 -4.13 -19.85
CA SER A 25 -2.44 -2.84 -20.38
C SER A 25 -0.96 -2.58 -20.11
N THR A 26 -0.28 -1.94 -21.05
CA THR A 26 1.12 -1.53 -20.86
C THR A 26 1.22 -0.27 -19.99
N ILE A 27 2.44 0.09 -19.58
CA ILE A 27 2.65 1.36 -18.85
C ILE A 27 2.30 2.55 -19.75
N GLY A 28 2.68 2.50 -21.03
CA GLY A 28 2.38 3.54 -22.01
C GLY A 28 0.89 3.76 -22.21
N GLU A 29 0.11 2.68 -22.28
CA GLU A 29 -1.35 2.75 -22.35
C GLU A 29 -1.95 3.42 -21.11
N ARG A 30 -1.55 3.00 -19.91
CA ARG A 30 -2.06 3.60 -18.66
C ARG A 30 -1.65 5.07 -18.50
N LEU A 31 -0.46 5.43 -18.96
CA LEU A 31 -0.01 6.83 -18.99
C LEU A 31 -0.88 7.67 -19.93
N ARG A 32 -1.21 7.12 -21.11
CA ARG A 32 -2.11 7.75 -22.07
C ARG A 32 -3.51 7.92 -21.48
N GLU A 33 -4.05 6.90 -20.82
CA GLU A 33 -5.35 6.97 -20.16
C GLU A 33 -5.40 8.08 -19.11
N GLU A 34 -4.38 8.18 -18.26
CA GLU A 34 -4.31 9.25 -17.27
C GLU A 34 -4.20 10.66 -17.88
N ARG A 35 -3.45 10.80 -18.98
CA ARG A 35 -3.41 12.05 -19.74
C ARG A 35 -4.79 12.41 -20.30
N GLU A 36 -5.48 11.45 -20.91
CA GLU A 36 -6.82 11.64 -21.48
C GLU A 36 -7.85 11.96 -20.38
N ARG A 37 -7.74 11.32 -19.21
CA ARG A 37 -8.55 11.63 -18.02
C ARG A 37 -8.36 13.08 -17.56
N LYS A 38 -7.16 13.64 -17.71
CA LYS A 38 -6.86 15.05 -17.41
C LYS A 38 -7.30 16.02 -18.52
N GLY A 39 -7.82 15.53 -19.65
CA GLY A 39 -8.20 16.37 -20.78
C GLY A 39 -7.01 17.06 -21.46
N MET A 40 -5.79 16.54 -21.28
CA MET A 40 -4.58 17.15 -21.80
C MET A 40 -4.17 16.54 -23.15
N ASN A 41 -3.63 17.39 -24.02
CA ASN A 41 -2.97 16.92 -25.24
C ASN A 41 -1.53 16.47 -24.94
N GLN A 42 -0.91 15.73 -25.85
CA GLN A 42 0.45 15.18 -25.64
C GLN A 42 1.52 16.26 -25.42
N SER A 43 1.38 17.45 -26.03
CA SER A 43 2.37 18.51 -25.88
C SER A 43 2.27 19.14 -24.49
N SER A 44 1.05 19.50 -24.04
CA SER A 44 0.84 20.08 -22.72
C SER A 44 1.21 19.12 -21.59
N PHE A 45 0.95 17.82 -21.78
CA PHE A 45 1.33 16.80 -20.80
C PHE A 45 2.85 16.58 -20.74
N ALA A 46 3.54 16.66 -21.89
CA ALA A 46 4.99 16.62 -21.95
C ALA A 46 5.61 17.82 -21.22
N GLU A 47 5.05 19.02 -21.39
CA GLU A 47 5.48 20.24 -20.70
C GLU A 47 5.36 20.12 -19.17
N VAL A 48 4.25 19.56 -18.68
CA VAL A 48 4.08 19.25 -17.24
C VAL A 48 5.17 18.30 -16.75
N GLY A 49 5.51 17.29 -17.54
CA GLY A 49 6.59 16.35 -17.23
C GLY A 49 8.00 16.88 -17.45
N GLY A 50 8.18 18.12 -17.92
CA GLY A 50 9.49 18.71 -18.23
C GLY A 50 10.19 18.08 -19.42
N VAL A 51 9.47 17.42 -20.32
CA VAL A 51 10.02 16.70 -21.49
C VAL A 51 9.45 17.23 -22.80
N GLN A 52 10.09 16.88 -23.92
CA GLN A 52 9.57 17.20 -25.24
C GLN A 52 8.41 16.27 -25.63
N LYS A 53 7.51 16.75 -26.50
CA LYS A 53 6.39 15.96 -27.05
C LYS A 53 6.82 14.60 -27.62
N ARG A 54 8.00 14.50 -28.24
CA ARG A 54 8.53 13.22 -28.76
C ARG A 54 8.76 12.20 -27.65
N ALA A 55 9.26 12.63 -26.48
CA ALA A 55 9.44 11.75 -25.33
C ALA A 55 8.08 11.21 -24.86
N GLN A 56 7.07 12.07 -24.77
CA GLN A 56 5.71 11.65 -24.44
C GLN A 56 5.16 10.58 -25.38
N ILE A 57 5.31 10.78 -26.69
CA ILE A 57 4.86 9.80 -27.70
C ILE A 57 5.60 8.47 -27.51
N ASN A 58 6.92 8.51 -27.26
CA ASN A 58 7.70 7.30 -27.05
C ASN A 58 7.31 6.58 -25.76
N TYR A 59 6.95 7.31 -24.70
CA TYR A 59 6.43 6.72 -23.46
C TYR A 59 5.07 6.06 -23.69
N GLU A 60 4.14 6.73 -24.37
CA GLU A 60 2.80 6.19 -24.67
C GLU A 60 2.81 5.01 -25.65
N LYS A 61 3.92 4.77 -26.34
CA LYS A 61 4.15 3.63 -27.24
C LYS A 61 5.04 2.53 -26.63
N ASP A 62 5.44 2.70 -25.37
CA ASP A 62 6.39 1.81 -24.69
C ASP A 62 7.77 1.67 -25.38
N GLU A 63 8.13 2.61 -26.26
CA GLU A 63 9.46 2.66 -26.90
C GLU A 63 10.54 3.15 -25.92
N ARG A 64 10.13 3.86 -24.86
CA ARG A 64 10.99 4.31 -23.77
C ARG A 64 10.19 4.34 -22.48
N HIS A 65 10.87 4.22 -21.35
CA HIS A 65 10.24 4.37 -20.04
C HIS A 65 10.40 5.79 -19.49
N PRO A 66 9.36 6.36 -18.84
CA PRO A 66 9.47 7.61 -18.10
C PRO A 66 10.42 7.43 -16.91
N ASP A 67 11.18 8.48 -16.59
CA ASP A 67 12.03 8.47 -15.40
C ASP A 67 11.26 8.93 -14.14
N ALA A 68 11.90 8.79 -12.99
CA ALA A 68 11.29 9.17 -11.71
C ALA A 68 10.98 10.67 -11.61
N ALA A 69 11.78 11.54 -12.24
CA ALA A 69 11.59 12.99 -12.20
C ALA A 69 10.33 13.40 -12.97
N TYR A 70 10.14 12.82 -14.16
CA TYR A 70 8.94 12.95 -14.96
C TYR A 70 7.70 12.46 -14.20
N LEU A 71 7.77 11.28 -13.56
CA LEU A 71 6.66 10.73 -12.78
C LEU A 71 6.28 11.62 -11.59
N ALA A 72 7.27 12.19 -10.89
CA ALA A 72 7.04 13.12 -9.80
C ALA A 72 6.36 14.43 -10.31
N ALA A 73 6.77 14.93 -11.46
CA ALA A 73 6.20 16.15 -12.04
C ALA A 73 4.72 15.97 -12.43
N ILE A 74 4.37 14.85 -13.09
CA ILE A 74 2.97 14.56 -13.43
C ILE A 74 2.12 14.21 -12.19
N ALA A 75 2.71 13.61 -11.16
CA ALA A 75 2.03 13.37 -9.88
C ALA A 75 1.59 14.69 -9.24
N ALA A 76 2.43 15.74 -9.30
CA ALA A 76 2.09 17.07 -8.82
C ALA A 76 0.92 17.71 -9.60
N ALA A 77 0.72 17.32 -10.87
CA ALA A 77 -0.46 17.70 -11.66
C ALA A 77 -1.71 16.82 -11.37
N GLY A 78 -1.61 15.92 -10.39
CA GLY A 78 -2.70 15.06 -9.91
C GLY A 78 -2.98 13.85 -10.81
N VAL A 79 -1.98 13.39 -11.57
CA VAL A 79 -2.03 12.10 -12.26
C VAL A 79 -1.91 10.98 -11.22
N ASP A 80 -2.69 9.91 -11.39
CA ASP A 80 -2.60 8.72 -10.53
C ASP A 80 -1.40 7.88 -10.97
N VAL A 81 -0.21 8.19 -10.43
CA VAL A 81 1.02 7.46 -10.75
C VAL A 81 0.98 6.02 -10.25
N LEU A 82 0.25 5.73 -9.17
CA LEU A 82 0.08 4.37 -8.69
C LEU A 82 -0.64 3.52 -9.75
N TYR A 83 -1.69 4.07 -10.36
CA TYR A 83 -2.36 3.43 -11.48
C TYR A 83 -1.43 3.23 -12.68
N VAL A 84 -0.65 4.25 -13.07
CA VAL A 84 0.30 4.13 -14.19
C VAL A 84 1.29 2.97 -13.96
N LEU A 85 1.82 2.83 -12.74
CA LEU A 85 2.81 1.80 -12.43
C LEU A 85 2.19 0.41 -12.25
N THR A 86 1.07 0.31 -11.54
CA THR A 86 0.53 -0.98 -11.05
C THR A 86 -0.67 -1.48 -11.84
N GLY A 87 -1.32 -0.61 -12.61
CA GLY A 87 -2.62 -0.89 -13.20
C GLY A 87 -3.79 -0.93 -12.21
N GLN A 88 -3.53 -0.72 -10.93
CA GLN A 88 -4.57 -0.68 -9.89
C GLN A 88 -4.87 0.78 -9.55
N ARG A 89 -6.12 1.20 -9.76
CA ARG A 89 -6.56 2.52 -9.30
C ARG A 89 -6.65 2.49 -7.79
N ALA A 90 -6.14 3.52 -7.12
CA ALA A 90 -6.42 3.68 -5.71
C ALA A 90 -7.95 3.72 -5.54
N PRO A 91 -8.54 2.96 -4.59
CA PRO A 91 -9.94 3.15 -4.27
C PRO A 91 -10.10 4.63 -3.94
N LEU A 92 -10.97 5.31 -4.69
CA LEU A 92 -11.37 6.66 -4.34
C LEU A 92 -11.78 6.57 -2.88
N ALA A 93 -11.05 7.26 -2.00
CA ALA A 93 -11.54 7.52 -0.66
C ALA A 93 -12.84 8.29 -0.90
N THR A 94 -13.96 7.55 -0.98
CA THR A 94 -15.26 8.14 -0.88
C THR A 94 -15.19 8.89 0.43
N ASP A 95 -15.58 10.15 0.38
CA ASP A 95 -15.74 11.02 1.53
C ASP A 95 -16.90 10.44 2.37
N GLN A 96 -16.70 9.23 2.90
CA GLN A 96 -17.46 8.69 4.00
C GLN A 96 -16.97 9.52 5.16
N ALA A 97 -17.78 10.54 5.47
CA ALA A 97 -17.69 11.38 6.63
C ALA A 97 -16.92 10.67 7.74
N TYR A 98 -15.73 11.18 8.06
CA TYR A 98 -15.06 10.86 9.30
C TYR A 98 -16.03 11.21 10.43
N VAL A 99 -16.86 10.26 10.85
CA VAL A 99 -17.55 10.33 12.12
C VAL A 99 -16.42 10.14 13.13
N ALA A 100 -15.92 11.26 13.67
CA ALA A 100 -15.00 11.24 14.79
C ALA A 100 -15.56 10.24 15.82
N PRO A 101 -14.76 9.26 16.29
CA PRO A 101 -15.24 8.36 17.33
C PRO A 101 -15.54 9.22 18.55
N SER A 102 -16.83 9.42 18.85
CA SER A 102 -17.27 10.15 20.04
C SER A 102 -16.59 9.54 21.25
N GLN A 103 -15.90 10.42 21.97
CA GLN A 103 -15.11 10.13 23.15
C GLN A 103 -15.98 9.40 24.18
N HIS A 104 -15.71 8.12 24.39
CA HIS A 104 -16.03 7.46 25.65
C HIS A 104 -14.77 6.82 26.21
N MET A 105 -14.25 7.46 27.25
CA MET A 105 -13.08 7.07 28.06
C MET A 105 -13.24 5.66 28.62
N THR A 106 -12.21 4.83 28.42
CA THR A 106 -11.44 4.00 29.37
C THR A 106 -10.51 3.16 28.48
N GLU A 107 -9.18 3.10 28.56
CA GLU A 107 -8.28 3.10 29.70
C GLU A 107 -6.85 3.11 29.14
N LYS A 108 -6.01 4.01 29.65
CA LYS A 108 -4.54 4.12 29.52
C LYS A 108 -3.88 3.54 28.25
N ILE A 109 -3.89 4.33 27.20
CA ILE A 109 -2.96 4.19 26.08
C ILE A 109 -1.63 4.81 26.51
N ASN A 110 -0.55 4.02 26.46
CA ASN A 110 0.79 4.49 26.13
C ASN A 110 1.63 3.29 25.65
N PRO A 111 1.57 2.88 24.38
CA PRO A 111 2.66 2.14 23.79
C PRO A 111 3.66 3.14 23.21
N VAL A 112 4.84 3.18 23.82
CA VAL A 112 6.04 3.77 23.24
C VAL A 112 6.21 3.19 21.84
N THR A 113 5.96 4.01 20.82
CA THR A 113 6.31 3.73 19.43
C THR A 113 7.82 3.86 19.29
N HIS A 114 8.54 2.76 19.45
CA HIS A 114 9.86 2.64 18.83
C HIS A 114 9.63 2.34 17.34
N SER A 115 10.07 3.27 16.51
CA SER A 115 10.05 3.22 15.05
C SER A 115 10.66 1.92 14.52
N VAL A 116 9.84 1.01 14.02
CA VAL A 116 10.27 -0.02 13.07
C VAL A 116 9.25 -0.10 11.95
N VAL A 117 9.77 0.07 10.74
CA VAL A 117 9.10 -0.10 9.45
C VAL A 117 8.28 -1.39 9.44
N ALA A 118 6.97 -1.27 9.26
CA ALA A 118 6.08 -2.42 9.18
C ALA A 118 6.06 -2.96 7.75
N GLU A 119 6.94 -3.91 7.47
CA GLU A 119 6.68 -4.91 6.43
C GLU A 119 5.51 -5.80 6.88
N PRO A 120 4.65 -6.33 5.97
CA PRO A 120 3.55 -7.20 6.35
C PRO A 120 4.10 -8.60 6.61
N LEU A 121 4.88 -8.76 7.68
CA LEU A 121 5.31 -10.06 8.14
C LEU A 121 4.09 -10.77 8.73
N GLY A 122 3.81 -11.94 8.16
CA GLY A 122 2.68 -12.80 8.50
C GLY A 122 2.41 -12.81 10.00
N GLU A 123 1.12 -12.68 10.32
CA GLU A 123 0.55 -12.66 11.65
C GLU A 123 1.28 -13.68 12.55
N TYR A 124 2.09 -13.21 13.49
CA TYR A 124 2.81 -14.06 14.44
C TYR A 124 1.79 -14.64 15.43
N ARG A 125 1.00 -15.62 14.97
CA ARG A 125 -0.06 -16.27 15.75
C ARG A 125 0.59 -17.25 16.73
N LEU A 126 1.01 -16.72 17.87
CA LEU A 126 1.41 -17.53 19.02
C LEU A 126 0.28 -18.51 19.36
N ASN A 127 0.61 -19.79 19.51
CA ASN A 127 -0.38 -20.79 19.90
C ASN A 127 -0.84 -20.57 21.35
N GLN A 128 -1.94 -21.21 21.75
CA GLN A 128 -2.53 -21.00 23.08
C GLN A 128 -1.54 -21.31 24.21
N ARG A 129 -0.64 -22.28 24.01
CA ARG A 129 0.37 -22.67 25.00
C ARG A 129 1.48 -21.62 25.11
N GLU A 130 1.99 -21.13 23.98
CA GLU A 130 3.00 -20.07 23.93
C GLU A 130 2.48 -18.77 24.54
N LYS A 131 1.23 -18.42 24.24
CA LYS A 131 0.57 -17.26 24.85
C LYS A 131 0.50 -17.41 26.38
N ALA A 132 0.08 -18.57 26.87
CA ALA A 132 0.01 -18.83 28.31
C ALA A 132 1.39 -18.78 28.98
N LEU A 133 2.44 -19.29 28.32
CA LEU A 133 3.81 -19.20 28.82
C LEU A 133 4.26 -17.74 28.97
N ILE A 134 3.97 -16.91 27.97
CA ILE A 134 4.30 -15.49 28.00
C ILE A 134 3.48 -14.74 29.06
N GLU A 135 2.20 -15.05 29.21
CA GLU A 135 1.34 -14.45 30.23
C GLU A 135 1.81 -14.82 31.65
N ASN A 136 2.14 -16.08 31.89
CA ASN A 136 2.71 -16.52 33.16
C ASN A 136 4.04 -15.82 33.44
N TYR A 137 4.91 -15.68 32.43
CA TYR A 137 6.17 -14.95 32.58
C TYR A 137 5.93 -13.47 32.94
N ARG A 138 5.03 -12.79 32.22
CA ARG A 138 4.70 -11.37 32.48
C ARG A 138 4.04 -11.15 33.84
N GLY A 139 3.28 -12.12 34.32
CA GLY A 139 2.60 -12.09 35.62
C GLY A 139 3.48 -12.48 36.80
N SER A 140 4.65 -13.09 36.57
CA SER A 140 5.58 -13.49 37.64
C SER A 140 6.38 -12.31 38.19
N ASP A 141 6.75 -12.43 39.47
CA ASP A 141 7.69 -11.53 40.12
C ASP A 141 9.12 -11.61 39.51
N GLU A 142 10.01 -10.74 39.96
CA GLU A 142 11.37 -10.63 39.43
C GLU A 142 12.19 -11.91 39.64
N GLU A 143 12.00 -12.59 40.79
CA GLU A 143 12.69 -13.84 41.09
C GLU A 143 12.20 -14.98 40.19
N GLY A 144 10.88 -15.10 40.00
CA GLY A 144 10.27 -16.08 39.10
C GLY A 144 10.68 -15.89 37.64
N ARG A 145 10.73 -14.64 37.15
CA ARG A 145 11.22 -14.34 35.80
C ARG A 145 12.68 -14.71 35.62
N ARG A 146 13.53 -14.37 36.58
CA ARG A 146 14.97 -14.68 36.55
C ARG A 146 15.24 -16.18 36.53
N ALA A 147 14.49 -16.96 37.30
CA ALA A 147 14.61 -18.42 37.30
C ALA A 147 14.24 -19.04 35.94
N MET A 148 13.15 -18.55 35.32
CA MET A 148 12.73 -18.99 33.98
C MET A 148 13.77 -18.66 32.91
N GLU A 149 14.32 -17.44 32.92
CA GLU A 149 15.36 -17.02 31.96
C GLU A 149 16.65 -17.82 32.11
N SER A 150 17.11 -18.01 33.35
CA SER A 150 18.29 -18.81 33.64
C SER A 150 18.11 -20.25 33.13
N THR A 151 16.93 -20.82 33.33
CA THR A 151 16.61 -22.18 32.89
C THR A 151 16.54 -22.27 31.36
N ALA A 152 15.86 -21.31 30.71
CA ALA A 152 15.77 -21.25 29.26
C ALA A 152 17.15 -21.12 28.61
N SER A 153 18.02 -20.26 29.14
CA SER A 153 19.40 -20.08 28.71
C SER A 153 20.21 -21.37 28.87
N ALA A 154 20.13 -22.01 30.04
CA ALA A 154 20.84 -23.27 30.29
C ALA A 154 20.40 -24.39 29.34
N LEU A 155 19.10 -24.50 29.04
CA LEU A 155 18.55 -25.49 28.12
C LEU A 155 19.00 -25.21 26.68
N ALA A 156 18.95 -23.96 26.22
CA ALA A 156 19.35 -23.57 24.87
C ALA A 156 20.81 -23.89 24.53
N HIS A 157 21.71 -23.87 25.53
CA HIS A 157 23.13 -24.16 25.34
C HIS A 157 23.50 -25.65 25.53
N LYS A 158 22.63 -26.47 26.12
CA LYS A 158 22.90 -27.89 26.37
C LYS A 158 22.95 -28.72 25.08
N ASP A 159 22.17 -28.34 24.07
CA ASP A 159 22.12 -29.06 22.79
C ASP A 159 23.36 -28.81 21.92
N ARG A 160 23.94 -27.61 21.98
CA ARG A 160 25.18 -27.26 21.26
C ARG A 160 26.42 -28.00 21.76
N ALA A 161 26.41 -28.46 23.03
CA ALA A 161 27.50 -29.24 23.61
C ALA A 161 27.53 -30.71 23.15
N LYS A 162 26.40 -31.24 22.66
CA LYS A 162 26.33 -32.59 22.05
C LYS A 162 26.84 -32.59 20.61
N GLU A 163 26.52 -31.57 19.81
CA GLU A 163 26.96 -31.46 18.41
C GLU A 163 28.50 -31.35 18.28
N LYS A 164 29.15 -30.58 19.16
CA LYS A 164 30.63 -30.45 19.16
C LYS A 164 31.38 -31.74 19.49
N ARG A 165 30.71 -32.77 20.04
CA ARG A 165 31.34 -34.06 20.38
C ARG A 165 31.20 -35.13 19.29
N GLN A 166 30.37 -34.91 18.26
CA GLN A 166 30.11 -35.90 17.19
C GLN A 166 30.75 -35.53 15.84
N GLY A 167 31.28 -34.32 15.67
CA GLY A 167 31.93 -33.86 14.42
C GLY A 167 33.46 -33.87 14.45
N GLY A 168 34.08 -34.67 15.33
CA GLY A 168 35.53 -34.79 15.45
C GLY A 168 35.97 -36.24 15.34
N GLU A 169 35.88 -36.80 14.13
CA GLU A 169 36.66 -37.96 13.68
C GLU A 169 37.02 -37.78 12.20
#